data_AF-A0A920TZU2-F1
#
_entry.id   AF-A0A920TZU2-F1
#
_cell.length_a   1.000
_cell.length_b   1.000
_cell.length_c   1.000
_cell.angle_alpha   90.00
_cell.angle_beta   90.00
_cell.angle_gamma   90.00
#
_symmetry.space_group_name_H-M   'P 1'
#
loop_
_entity.id
_entity.type
_entity.pdbx_description
1 polymer ?
#
loop_
_entity_poly.entity_id
_entity_poly.type
_entity_poly.pdbx_seq_one_letter_code
_entity_poly.pdbx_strand_id
1 'polypeptide(L)'
;MIQYVVDGLVNGSIIALGAVGLSITYNVLRFANFAQGEILAIGAYMSMALIVLMGVGIGSIGPVSFGWPLLVSIAFSIVLTSVTVLLVDWMLFRVLRRRSASRITFIIAAFGLSLIFRNIITLVAGADQMFLSFYIPKAIPVIGNFKVVPDDVVVLIIYCNMCCCTSFIFDKYDSG
;
A
#
# COMPACT_ATOMS: atom_id res chain seq x y z
N MET A 1 -9.11 -25.81 9.27
CA MET A 1 -10.28 -25.15 8.63
C MET A 1 -10.47 -23.72 9.10
N ILE A 2 -10.58 -23.44 10.40
CA ILE A 2 -10.71 -22.05 10.90
C ILE A 2 -9.52 -21.14 10.51
N GLN A 3 -8.31 -21.70 10.41
CA GLN A 3 -7.12 -20.96 9.97
C GLN A 3 -7.29 -20.35 8.57
N TYR A 4 -7.85 -21.08 7.60
CA TYR A 4 -8.07 -20.57 6.24
C TYR A 4 -9.07 -19.41 6.19
N VAL A 5 -10.03 -19.39 7.11
CA VAL A 5 -10.98 -18.28 7.25
C VAL A 5 -10.25 -17.04 7.77
N VAL A 6 -9.35 -17.20 8.73
CA VAL A 6 -8.52 -16.11 9.26
C VAL A 6 -7.56 -15.59 8.19
N ASP A 7 -6.82 -16.46 7.51
CA ASP A 7 -5.89 -16.08 6.45
C ASP A 7 -6.63 -15.38 5.28
N GLY A 8 -7.85 -15.82 4.96
CA GLY A 8 -8.73 -15.18 3.98
C GLY A 8 -9.20 -13.80 4.42
N LEU A 9 -9.53 -13.62 5.71
CA LEU A 9 -9.92 -12.33 6.26
C LEU A 9 -8.77 -11.31 6.21
N VAL A 10 -7.56 -11.76 6.56
CA VAL A 10 -6.35 -10.91 6.53
C VAL A 10 -6.04 -10.47 5.10
N ASN A 11 -5.98 -11.40 4.14
CA ASN A 11 -5.75 -11.04 2.74
C ASN A 11 -6.87 -10.15 2.18
N GLY A 12 -8.12 -10.42 2.56
CA GLY A 12 -9.26 -9.57 2.21
C GLY A 12 -9.09 -8.14 2.72
N SER A 13 -8.61 -7.97 3.95
CA SER A 13 -8.35 -6.64 4.54
C SER A 13 -7.27 -5.85 3.80
N ILE A 14 -6.23 -6.52 3.30
CA ILE A 14 -5.16 -5.89 2.50
C ILE A 14 -5.72 -5.34 1.18
N ILE A 15 -6.52 -6.16 0.49
CA ILE A 15 -7.15 -5.76 -0.77
C ILE A 15 -8.17 -4.62 -0.52
N ALA A 16 -8.96 -4.73 0.54
CA ALA A 16 -9.94 -3.72 0.93
C ALA A 16 -9.26 -2.38 1.27
N LEU A 17 -8.11 -2.39 1.96
CA LEU A 17 -7.33 -1.19 2.24
C LEU A 17 -6.90 -0.47 0.95
N GLY A 18 -6.45 -1.23 -0.06
CA GLY A 18 -6.14 -0.70 -1.38
C GLY A 18 -7.35 -0.06 -2.08
N ALA A 19 -8.52 -0.70 -1.96
CA ALA A 19 -9.79 -0.19 -2.51
C ALA A 19 -10.27 1.10 -1.81
N VAL A 20 -10.07 1.23 -0.50
CA VAL A 20 -10.35 2.46 0.24
C VAL A 20 -9.50 3.62 -0.29
N GLY A 21 -8.20 3.38 -0.53
CA GLY A 21 -7.31 4.37 -1.14
C GLY A 21 -7.77 4.82 -2.54
N LEU A 22 -8.16 3.87 -3.40
CA LEU A 22 -8.78 4.16 -4.71
C LEU A 22 -10.01 5.06 -4.59
N SER A 23 -10.88 4.78 -3.61
CA SER A 23 -12.13 5.51 -3.40
C SER A 23 -11.89 6.97 -3.00
N ILE A 24 -10.91 7.23 -2.12
CA ILE A 24 -10.51 8.59 -1.70
C ILE A 24 -9.94 9.36 -2.89
N THR A 25 -9.04 8.74 -3.67
CA THR A 25 -8.46 9.37 -4.86
C THR A 25 -9.54 9.72 -5.89
N TYR A 26 -10.52 8.82 -6.09
CA TYR A 26 -11.64 9.07 -6.99
C TYR A 26 -12.50 10.25 -6.53
N ASN A 27 -12.73 10.41 -5.22
CA ASN A 27 -13.49 11.53 -4.69
C ASN A 27 -12.85 12.89 -5.05
N VAL A 28 -11.52 12.97 -4.95
CA VAL A 28 -10.76 14.20 -5.25
C VAL A 28 -10.65 14.45 -6.76
N LEU A 29 -10.28 13.43 -7.55
CA LEU A 29 -9.96 13.60 -8.97
C LEU A 29 -11.19 13.47 -9.89
N ARG A 30 -12.27 12.81 -9.43
CA ARG A 30 -13.51 12.53 -10.18
C ARG A 30 -13.29 11.77 -11.50
N PHE A 31 -12.22 10.98 -11.58
CA PHE A 31 -11.95 10.04 -12.67
C PHE A 31 -11.25 8.79 -12.14
N ALA A 32 -11.35 7.69 -12.89
CA ALA A 32 -10.72 6.42 -12.52
C ALA A 32 -9.19 6.50 -12.72
N ASN A 33 -8.45 6.53 -11.61
CA ASN A 33 -6.99 6.51 -11.63
C ASN A 33 -6.47 5.06 -11.66
N PHE A 34 -6.20 4.54 -12.86
CA PHE A 34 -5.63 3.20 -13.04
C PHE A 34 -4.21 3.05 -12.46
N ALA A 35 -3.47 4.15 -12.28
CA ALA A 35 -2.11 4.11 -11.73
C ALA A 35 -2.07 3.83 -10.23
N GLN A 36 -3.21 3.84 -9.51
CA GLN A 36 -3.23 3.60 -8.07
C GLN A 36 -2.64 2.24 -7.68
N GLY A 37 -2.92 1.18 -8.45
CA GLY A 37 -2.34 -0.14 -8.22
C GLY A 37 -0.82 -0.15 -8.38
N GLU A 38 -0.29 0.60 -9.34
CA GLU A 38 1.15 0.76 -9.54
C GLU A 38 1.80 1.58 -8.43
N ILE A 39 1.12 2.62 -7.93
CA ILE A 39 1.60 3.43 -6.80
C ILE A 39 1.73 2.57 -5.54
N LEU A 40 0.76 1.67 -5.28
CA LEU A 40 0.85 0.70 -4.19
C LEU A 40 2.06 -0.22 -4.37
N ALA A 41 2.29 -0.73 -5.59
CA ALA A 41 3.43 -1.57 -5.89
C ALA A 41 4.77 -0.83 -5.67
N ILE A 42 4.89 0.42 -6.14
CA ILE A 42 6.09 1.25 -5.93
C ILE A 42 6.37 1.41 -4.43
N GLY A 43 5.34 1.71 -3.62
CA GLY A 43 5.51 1.81 -2.17
C GLY A 43 6.00 0.51 -1.53
N ALA A 44 5.46 -0.64 -1.95
CA ALA A 44 5.90 -1.94 -1.50
C ALA A 44 7.37 -2.22 -1.87
N TYR A 45 7.77 -1.97 -3.12
CA TYR A 45 9.15 -2.15 -3.58
C TYR A 45 10.12 -1.19 -2.90
N MET A 46 9.72 0.07 -2.64
CA MET A 46 10.53 1.03 -1.91
C MET A 46 10.75 0.59 -0.45
N SER A 47 9.69 0.13 0.23
CA SER A 47 9.81 -0.41 1.59
C SER A 47 10.72 -1.63 1.62
N MET A 48 10.56 -2.55 0.65
CA MET A 48 11.42 -3.73 0.51
C MET A 48 12.89 -3.34 0.29
N ALA A 49 13.17 -2.42 -0.65
CA ALA A 49 14.53 -1.97 -0.94
C ALA A 49 15.19 -1.35 0.30
N LEU A 50 14.44 -0.58 1.10
CA LEU A 50 14.94 -0.01 2.35
C LEU A 50 15.20 -1.09 3.42
N ILE A 51 14.34 -2.08 3.55
CA ILE A 51 14.56 -3.21 4.47
C ILE A 51 15.84 -3.97 4.10
N VAL A 52 16.07 -4.21 2.81
CA VAL A 52 17.30 -4.87 2.32
C VAL A 52 18.52 -3.97 2.57
N LEU A 53 18.41 -2.67 2.29
CA LEU A 53 19.51 -1.70 2.45
C LEU A 53 19.91 -1.48 3.91
N MET A 54 18.94 -1.43 4.84
CA MET A 54 19.21 -1.30 6.27
C MET A 54 19.80 -2.57 6.89
N GLY A 55 19.81 -3.68 6.15
CA GLY A 55 20.30 -4.98 6.61
C GLY A 55 19.35 -5.63 7.61
N VAL A 56 19.05 -6.91 7.41
CA VAL A 56 18.38 -7.76 8.41
C VAL A 56 19.38 -7.98 9.56
N GLY A 57 19.41 -7.07 10.54
CA GLY A 57 20.38 -7.16 11.63
C GLY A 57 20.40 -6.03 12.67
N ILE A 58 19.71 -4.91 12.43
CA ILE A 58 19.73 -3.79 13.39
C ILE A 58 18.50 -3.87 14.32
N GLY A 59 18.61 -4.70 15.36
CA GLY A 59 17.75 -4.66 16.55
C GLY A 59 16.40 -5.36 16.43
N SER A 60 16.35 -6.63 16.87
CA SER A 60 15.10 -7.29 17.25
C SER A 60 14.58 -6.70 18.57
N ILE A 61 13.35 -6.21 18.58
CA ILE A 61 12.63 -5.85 19.80
C ILE A 61 11.66 -6.99 20.14
N GLY A 62 12.13 -7.95 20.94
CA GLY A 62 11.27 -8.96 21.55
C GLY A 62 10.66 -10.00 20.60
N PRO A 63 9.51 -10.61 20.95
CA PRO A 63 8.91 -11.71 20.21
C PRO A 63 8.16 -11.29 18.95
N VAL A 64 8.01 -10.00 18.67
CA VAL A 64 7.40 -9.51 17.44
C VAL A 64 8.43 -9.49 16.31
N SER A 65 8.06 -10.01 15.14
CA SER A 65 8.91 -9.99 13.93
C SER A 65 9.15 -8.57 13.37
N PHE A 66 8.50 -7.56 13.97
CA PHE A 66 8.72 -6.13 13.75
C PHE A 66 9.93 -5.64 14.54
N GLY A 67 11.12 -5.65 13.95
CA GLY A 67 12.19 -4.78 14.44
C GLY A 67 11.87 -3.30 14.16
N TRP A 68 12.58 -2.38 14.84
CA TRP A 68 12.64 -0.95 14.46
C TRP A 68 12.81 -0.70 12.94
N PRO A 69 13.56 -1.52 12.19
CA PRO A 69 13.76 -1.31 10.75
C PRO A 69 12.47 -1.29 9.92
N LEU A 70 11.43 -2.06 10.30
CA LEU A 70 10.21 -2.16 9.49
C LEU A 70 9.28 -0.94 9.68
N LEU A 71 9.19 -0.42 10.90
CA LEU A 71 8.47 0.84 11.16
C LEU A 71 9.16 2.02 10.46
N VAL A 72 10.50 2.05 10.50
CA VAL A 72 11.29 3.08 9.81
C VAL A 72 11.16 2.94 8.29
N SER A 73 11.20 1.72 7.74
CA SER A 73 11.03 1.51 6.30
C SER A 73 9.63 1.90 5.83
N ILE A 74 8.58 1.58 6.59
CA ILE A 74 7.21 2.01 6.29
C ILE A 74 7.14 3.54 6.29
N ALA A 75 7.63 4.21 7.34
CA ALA A 75 7.62 5.68 7.42
C ALA A 75 8.38 6.33 6.26
N PHE A 76 9.57 5.84 5.93
CA PHE A 76 10.34 6.33 4.78
C PHE A 76 9.64 6.03 3.45
N SER A 77 9.06 4.83 3.28
CA SER A 77 8.34 4.46 2.07
C SER A 77 7.13 5.36 1.84
N ILE A 78 6.39 5.72 2.89
CA ILE A 78 5.29 6.69 2.83
C ILE A 78 5.79 8.03 2.28
N VAL A 79 6.92 8.53 2.78
CA VAL A 79 7.51 9.79 2.30
C VAL A 79 7.93 9.67 0.83
N LEU A 80 8.66 8.61 0.45
CA LEU A 80 9.13 8.42 -0.93
C LEU A 80 7.98 8.23 -1.93
N THR A 81 6.96 7.45 -1.57
CA THR A 81 5.78 7.25 -2.40
C THR A 81 4.99 8.55 -2.52
N SER A 82 4.86 9.33 -1.44
CA SER A 82 4.23 10.65 -1.50
C SER A 82 4.96 11.59 -2.46
N VAL A 83 6.30 11.62 -2.41
CA VAL A 83 7.12 12.41 -3.35
C VAL A 83 6.89 11.94 -4.79
N THR A 84 6.90 10.63 -5.03
CA THR A 84 6.64 10.07 -6.37
C THR A 84 5.27 10.49 -6.89
N VAL A 85 4.22 10.42 -6.08
CA VAL A 85 2.87 10.83 -6.46
C VAL A 85 2.80 12.34 -6.73
N LEU A 86 3.46 13.16 -5.91
CA LEU A 86 3.53 14.61 -6.13
C LEU A 86 4.27 14.97 -7.42
N LEU A 87 5.35 14.27 -7.75
CA LEU A 87 6.07 14.45 -9.00
C LEU A 87 5.18 14.12 -10.20
N VAL A 88 4.44 13.02 -10.14
CA VAL A 88 3.47 12.64 -11.18
C VAL A 88 2.37 13.69 -11.31
N ASP A 89 1.79 14.15 -10.20
CA ASP A 89 0.76 15.18 -10.25
C ASP A 89 1.33 16.46 -10.88
N TRP A 90 2.53 16.86 -10.50
CA TRP A 90 3.17 18.06 -11.06
C TRP A 90 3.48 17.95 -12.56
N MET A 91 4.06 16.83 -13.00
CA MET A 91 4.50 16.62 -14.39
C MET A 91 3.33 16.36 -15.34
N LEU A 92 2.34 15.58 -14.92
CA LEU A 92 1.26 15.10 -15.79
C LEU A 92 -0.07 15.77 -15.43
N PHE A 93 -0.62 15.47 -14.26
CA PHE A 93 -2.01 15.83 -13.95
C PHE A 93 -2.22 17.34 -13.83
N ARG A 94 -1.28 18.09 -13.27
CA ARG A 94 -1.29 19.55 -13.18
C ARG A 94 -1.24 20.20 -14.55
N VAL A 95 -0.45 19.66 -15.47
CA VAL A 95 -0.38 20.15 -16.86
C VAL A 95 -1.70 19.90 -17.58
N LEU A 96 -2.27 18.70 -17.48
CA LEU A 96 -3.57 18.37 -18.06
C LEU A 96 -4.69 19.25 -17.49
N ARG A 97 -4.64 19.54 -16.19
CA ARG A 97 -5.60 20.41 -15.50
C ARG A 97 -5.52 21.86 -15.98
N ARG A 98 -4.30 22.39 -16.18
CA ARG A 98 -4.07 23.74 -16.75
C ARG A 98 -4.55 23.88 -18.18
N ARG A 99 -4.56 22.79 -18.96
CA ARG A 99 -5.04 22.76 -20.34
C ARG A 99 -6.54 22.49 -20.45
N SER A 100 -7.27 22.46 -19.34
CA SER A 100 -8.71 22.17 -19.30
C SER A 100 -9.09 20.89 -20.06
N ALA A 101 -8.26 19.84 -19.95
CA ALA A 101 -8.47 18.59 -20.65
C ALA A 101 -9.76 17.88 -20.21
N SER A 102 -10.39 17.14 -21.12
CA SER A 102 -11.60 16.36 -20.82
C SER A 102 -11.30 15.24 -19.82
N ARG A 103 -12.33 14.81 -19.06
CA ARG A 103 -12.24 13.65 -18.14
C ARG A 103 -11.72 12.39 -18.83
N ILE A 104 -12.07 12.17 -20.09
CA ILE A 104 -11.60 11.02 -20.87
C ILE A 104 -10.08 11.07 -21.06
N THR A 105 -9.52 12.26 -21.31
CA THR A 105 -8.07 12.47 -21.45
C THR A 105 -7.33 12.12 -20.16
N PHE A 106 -7.90 12.45 -18.99
CA PHE A 106 -7.32 12.08 -17.70
C PHE A 106 -7.28 10.55 -17.49
N ILE A 107 -8.34 9.84 -17.89
CA ILE A 107 -8.39 8.37 -17.78
C ILE A 107 -7.34 7.73 -18.68
N ILE A 108 -7.23 8.17 -19.94
CA ILE A 108 -6.23 7.66 -20.89
C ILE A 108 -4.80 7.97 -20.38
N ALA A 109 -4.57 9.17 -19.85
CA ALA A 109 -3.29 9.53 -19.27
C ALA A 109 -2.93 8.67 -18.06
N ALA A 110 -3.90 8.38 -17.17
CA ALA A 110 -3.70 7.49 -16.02
C ALA A 110 -3.38 6.05 -16.46
N PHE A 111 -4.01 5.56 -17.53
CA PHE A 111 -3.71 4.26 -18.12
C PHE A 111 -2.31 4.21 -18.76
N GLY A 112 -1.93 5.26 -19.50
CA GLY A 112 -0.57 5.37 -20.03
C GLY A 112 0.48 5.42 -18.91
N LEU A 113 0.20 6.16 -17.85
CA LEU A 113 1.04 6.23 -16.67
C LEU A 113 1.16 4.88 -15.95
N SER A 114 0.08 4.12 -15.81
CA SER A 114 0.15 2.79 -15.20
C SER A 114 1.03 1.84 -16.00
N LEU A 115 0.96 1.89 -17.34
CA LEU A 115 1.86 1.10 -18.19
C LEU A 115 3.32 1.53 -18.04
N ILE A 116 3.60 2.84 -17.98
CA ILE A 116 4.96 3.33 -17.78
C ILE A 116 5.51 2.84 -16.43
N PHE A 117 4.74 2.99 -15.35
CA PHE A 117 5.18 2.52 -14.04
C PHE A 117 5.36 1.01 -13.99
N ARG A 118 4.43 0.26 -14.56
CA ARG A 118 4.54 -1.20 -14.64
C ARG A 118 5.85 -1.61 -15.31
N ASN A 119 6.19 -1.00 -16.44
CA ASN A 119 7.43 -1.29 -17.15
C ASN A 119 8.67 -0.86 -16.35
N ILE A 120 8.66 0.31 -15.70
CA ILE A 120 9.77 0.76 -14.84
C ILE A 120 10.01 -0.24 -13.70
N ILE A 121 8.94 -0.66 -13.02
CA ILE A 121 9.02 -1.65 -11.93
C ILE A 121 9.62 -2.95 -12.45
N THR A 122 9.11 -3.46 -13.58
CA THR A 122 9.62 -4.70 -14.18
C THR A 122 11.10 -4.58 -14.60
N LEU A 123 11.55 -3.41 -15.05
CA LEU A 123 12.95 -3.19 -15.41
C LEU A 123 13.88 -3.17 -14.18
N VAL A 124 13.42 -2.61 -13.06
CA VAL A 124 14.24 -2.47 -11.84
C VAL A 124 14.20 -3.73 -10.98
N ALA A 125 13.02 -4.28 -10.73
CA ALA A 125 12.82 -5.44 -9.85
C ALA A 125 12.94 -6.77 -10.60
N GLY A 126 12.91 -6.76 -11.93
CA GLY A 126 12.79 -7.96 -12.76
C GLY A 126 11.32 -8.34 -13.03
N ALA A 127 11.12 -9.29 -13.94
CA ALA A 127 9.79 -9.81 -14.27
C ALA A 127 9.27 -10.86 -13.28
N ASP A 128 10.12 -11.32 -12.35
CA ASP A 128 9.77 -12.35 -11.37
C ASP A 128 9.17 -11.73 -10.09
N GLN A 129 8.28 -12.46 -9.44
CA GLN A 129 7.69 -12.04 -8.17
C GLN A 129 8.75 -12.14 -7.08
N MET A 130 9.23 -10.98 -6.62
CA MET A 130 10.21 -10.96 -5.55
C MET A 130 9.53 -11.24 -4.20
N PHE A 131 9.64 -12.47 -3.72
CA PHE A 131 9.23 -12.83 -2.37
C PHE A 131 10.34 -12.48 -1.39
N LEU A 132 9.97 -11.86 -0.27
CA LEU A 132 10.88 -11.58 0.84
C LEU A 132 11.14 -12.90 1.60
N SER A 133 11.87 -13.85 1.00
CA SER A 133 12.11 -15.21 1.54
C SER A 133 12.81 -15.23 2.91
N PHE A 134 13.40 -14.12 3.35
CA PHE A 134 14.00 -13.97 4.68
C PHE A 134 13.01 -13.51 5.77
N TYR A 135 11.77 -13.16 5.40
CA TYR A 135 10.67 -12.88 6.33
C TYR A 135 9.85 -14.16 6.52
N ILE A 136 10.43 -15.16 7.18
CA ILE A 136 9.67 -16.32 7.65
C ILE A 136 8.85 -15.80 8.84
N PRO A 137 7.52 -15.61 8.72
CA PRO A 137 6.73 -15.17 9.84
C PRO A 137 6.77 -16.32 10.84
N LYS A 138 7.50 -16.14 11.95
CA LYS A 138 7.47 -17.11 13.04
C LYS A 138 6.06 -17.07 13.60
N ALA A 139 5.23 -18.03 13.20
CA ALA A 139 3.90 -18.19 13.74
C ALA A 139 4.02 -18.50 15.24
N ILE A 140 3.72 -17.51 16.07
CA ILE A 140 3.75 -17.66 17.52
C ILE A 140 2.39 -18.25 17.90
N PRO A 141 2.32 -19.45 18.51
CA PRO A 141 1.05 -19.99 18.97
C PRO A 141 0.56 -19.13 20.14
N VAL A 142 -0.53 -18.40 19.96
CA VAL A 142 -0.99 -17.40 20.93
C VAL A 142 -1.88 -18.02 22.00
N ILE A 143 -2.72 -19.02 21.68
CA ILE A 143 -3.47 -19.89 22.63
C ILE A 143 -4.02 -21.10 21.84
N GLY A 144 -3.71 -22.33 22.27
CA GLY A 144 -4.18 -23.56 21.58
C GLY A 144 -3.66 -23.69 20.14
N ASN A 145 -4.24 -24.60 19.34
CA ASN A 145 -3.86 -24.85 17.93
C ASN A 145 -4.04 -23.64 16.97
N PHE A 146 -4.28 -22.43 17.48
CA PHE A 146 -4.38 -21.18 16.72
C PHE A 146 -3.00 -20.57 16.52
N LYS A 147 -2.52 -20.60 15.27
CA LYS A 147 -1.31 -19.93 14.84
C LYS A 147 -1.72 -18.60 14.23
N VAL A 148 -1.54 -17.51 14.97
CA VAL A 148 -1.77 -16.17 14.42
C VAL A 148 -0.40 -15.54 14.26
N VAL A 149 -0.08 -15.13 13.04
CA VAL A 149 1.12 -14.36 12.80
C VAL A 149 0.88 -12.96 13.39
N PRO A 150 1.76 -12.41 14.23
CA PRO A 150 1.58 -11.06 14.79
C PRO A 150 1.39 -9.98 13.70
N ASP A 151 1.98 -10.19 12.53
CA ASP A 151 1.83 -9.35 11.34
C ASP A 151 0.36 -9.23 10.89
N ASP A 152 -0.40 -10.32 10.91
CA ASP A 152 -1.81 -10.37 10.51
C ASP A 152 -2.69 -9.50 11.42
N VAL A 153 -2.39 -9.51 12.73
CA VAL A 153 -3.12 -8.72 13.73
C VAL A 153 -2.87 -7.23 13.52
N VAL A 154 -1.63 -6.85 13.23
CA VAL A 154 -1.27 -5.45 12.97
C VAL A 154 -1.98 -4.94 11.72
N VAL A 155 -2.00 -5.72 10.64
CA VAL A 155 -2.71 -5.36 9.40
C VAL A 155 -4.21 -5.16 9.68
N LEU A 156 -4.83 -6.06 10.45
CA LEU A 156 -6.25 -5.93 10.82
C LEU A 156 -6.53 -4.69 11.67
N ILE A 157 -5.64 -4.35 12.62
CA ILE A 157 -5.77 -3.14 13.44
C ILE A 157 -5.67 -1.89 12.56
N ILE A 158 -4.67 -1.82 11.67
CA ILE A 158 -4.48 -0.70 10.74
C ILE A 158 -5.70 -0.56 9.82
N TYR A 159 -6.18 -1.66 9.26
CA TYR A 159 -7.38 -1.68 8.42
C TYR A 159 -8.60 -1.16 9.18
N CYS A 160 -8.85 -1.66 10.39
CA CYS A 160 -9.98 -1.24 11.21
C CYS A 160 -9.91 0.26 11.54
N ASN A 161 -8.73 0.77 11.89
CA ASN A 161 -8.53 2.19 12.16
C ASN A 161 -8.80 3.05 10.92
N MET A 162 -8.25 2.65 9.77
CA MET A 162 -8.42 3.37 8.51
C MET A 162 -9.88 3.41 8.07
N CYS A 163 -10.59 2.27 8.13
CA CYS A 163 -12.01 2.19 7.83
C CYS A 163 -12.84 3.08 8.76
N CYS A 164 -12.58 3.02 10.08
CA CYS A 164 -13.27 3.86 11.05
C CYS A 164 -13.05 5.36 10.79
N CYS A 165 -11.81 5.75 10.47
CA CYS A 165 -11.49 7.12 10.08
C CYS A 165 -12.24 7.55 8.82
N THR A 166 -12.30 6.71 7.78
CA THR A 166 -13.07 7.05 6.57
C THR A 166 -14.55 7.19 6.85
N SER A 167 -15.16 6.27 7.60
CA SER A 167 -16.57 6.36 7.98
C SER A 167 -16.87 7.63 8.77
N PHE A 168 -15.99 8.01 9.71
CA PHE A 168 -16.13 9.24 10.49
C PHE A 168 -16.06 10.52 9.64
N ILE A 169 -15.18 10.53 8.63
CA ILE A 169 -15.06 11.67 7.71
C ILE A 169 -16.31 11.80 6.83
N PHE A 170 -16.84 10.68 6.32
CA PHE A 170 -18.06 10.68 5.52
C PHE A 170 -19.28 11.11 6.32
N ASP A 171 -19.41 10.63 7.56
CA ASP A 171 -20.51 11.02 8.46
C ASP A 171 -20.51 12.54 8.74
N LYS A 172 -19.32 13.12 8.92
CA LYS A 172 -19.17 14.57 9.03
C LYS A 172 -19.51 15.35 7.75
N TYR A 173 -19.33 14.76 6.58
CA TYR A 173 -19.59 15.42 5.30
C TYR A 173 -21.09 15.41 4.93
N ASP A 174 -21.83 14.38 5.36
CA ASP A 174 -23.28 14.26 5.09
C ASP A 174 -24.14 15.08 6.08
N SER A 175 -23.54 15.56 7.18
CA SER A 175 -24.22 16.27 8.27
C SER A 175 -24.28 17.80 8.12
N GLY A 176 -23.91 18.39 6.97
CA GLY A 176 -23.88 19.85 6.75
C GLY A 176 -24.40 20.26 5.39
#